data_AF-A0A8J2P5U2-F1
#
_entry.id   AF-A0A8J2P5U2-F1
#
_cell.length_a   1.000
_cell.length_b   1.000
_cell.length_c   1.000
_cell.angle_alpha   90.00
_cell.angle_beta   90.00
_cell.angle_gamma   90.00
#
_symmetry.space_group_name_H-M   'P 1'
#
loop_
_entity.id
_entity.type
_entity.pdbx_description
1 polymer ?
#
loop_
_entity_poly.entity_id
_entity_poly.type
_entity_poly.pdbx_seq_one_letter_code
_entity_poly.pdbx_strand_id
1 'polypeptide(L)'
;MIAFSVSRFSKLSISLFFSKLLIQMVFLWEALDDDHGTCTISEDENTVVFQMAKLQKGIEWPQLKKDLSREQKRVLRDQAVQHTQQRHSGKRKELQERRQEQKQMVVRDHIRLDGVERQRIVGTYSRARRVSFTPRGFSTPSLESTAAEEQEWLKKQAEARKKCGFNDAGLRPEERDPMWLLQKGESLMKDGSYLGAVSACSHGIKLAPKMSELYQERDEAHLSLKNLVKTVEDASQALELLVSKVTGNKKERYHIFHASSSCCTSDGDNRSNRKLRED
;
A
#
# COMPACT_ATOMS: atom_id res chain seq x y z
N MET A 1 24.90 -8.37 31.08
CA MET A 1 24.65 -8.02 32.49
C MET A 1 23.91 -6.69 32.47
N ILE A 2 22.74 -6.56 33.10
CA ILE A 2 22.01 -5.29 33.08
C ILE A 2 22.50 -4.47 34.27
N ALA A 3 23.24 -3.40 34.01
CA ALA A 3 23.69 -2.47 35.03
C ALA A 3 22.58 -1.44 35.27
N PHE A 4 22.20 -1.26 36.53
CA PHE A 4 21.18 -0.30 36.92
C PHE A 4 21.80 0.67 37.92
N SER A 5 21.80 1.96 37.60
CA SER A 5 22.19 3.00 38.54
C SER A 5 20.93 3.74 38.97
N VAL A 6 20.45 3.47 40.18
CA VAL A 6 19.38 4.24 40.80
C VAL A 6 20.04 5.40 41.55
N SER A 7 20.35 6.48 40.84
CA SER A 7 20.70 7.73 41.51
C SER A 7 19.47 8.24 42.26
N ARG A 8 19.65 8.79 43.47
CA ARG A 8 18.63 9.37 44.37
C ARG A 8 17.71 10.47 43.78
N PHE A 9 17.78 10.71 42.47
CA PHE A 9 17.01 11.71 41.76
C PHE A 9 16.13 11.04 40.71
N SER A 10 15.02 11.69 40.38
CA SER A 10 13.88 11.24 39.55
C SER A 10 14.17 10.73 38.13
N LYS A 11 15.42 10.49 37.77
CA LYS A 11 15.90 10.01 36.48
C LYS A 11 16.42 8.59 36.64
N LEU A 12 15.73 7.65 36.02
CA LEU A 12 16.14 6.25 35.96
C LEU A 12 17.03 6.05 34.72
N SER A 13 18.26 5.54 34.90
CA SER A 13 19.10 5.08 33.79
C SER A 13 19.09 3.55 33.71
N ILE A 14 18.63 3.03 32.58
CA ILE A 14 18.63 1.58 32.30
C ILE A 14 19.65 1.32 31.21
N SER A 15 20.72 0.58 31.54
CA SER A 15 21.76 0.16 30.59
C SER A 15 21.51 -1.29 30.16
N LEU A 16 21.03 -1.49 28.93
CA LEU A 16 20.81 -2.84 28.36
C LEU A 16 22.03 -3.29 27.55
N PHE A 17 22.68 -4.37 27.97
CA PHE A 17 23.78 -5.00 27.24
C PHE A 17 23.23 -6.06 26.26
N PHE A 18 23.44 -5.88 24.96
CA PHE A 18 22.93 -6.80 23.93
C PHE A 18 23.85 -8.02 23.79
N SER A 19 23.48 -9.14 24.42
CA SER A 19 23.93 -10.46 23.98
C SER A 19 22.72 -11.39 23.80
N LYS A 20 22.54 -11.87 22.57
CA LYS A 20 21.47 -12.79 22.11
C LYS A 20 20.03 -12.32 22.41
N LEU A 21 19.44 -11.59 21.45
CA LEU A 21 18.00 -11.51 21.08
C LEU A 21 16.94 -11.88 22.14
N LEU A 22 17.05 -11.34 23.36
CA LEU A 22 15.98 -11.35 24.35
C LEU A 22 15.98 -9.98 25.02
N ILE A 23 15.16 -9.06 24.51
CA ILE A 23 14.75 -7.88 25.29
C ILE A 23 13.92 -8.43 26.44
N GLN A 24 14.56 -8.71 27.56
CA GLN A 24 13.88 -9.16 28.75
C GLN A 24 13.11 -7.97 29.32
N MET A 25 11.80 -7.91 29.01
CA MET A 25 10.90 -6.90 29.57
C MET A 25 11.13 -6.77 31.08
N VAL A 26 11.54 -5.57 31.49
CA VAL A 26 11.68 -5.20 32.89
C VAL A 26 10.28 -4.79 33.36
N PHE A 27 9.67 -5.59 34.22
CA PHE A 27 8.41 -5.23 34.86
C PHE A 27 8.72 -4.27 36.01
N LEU A 28 8.51 -2.98 35.76
CA LEU A 28 8.71 -1.91 36.74
C LEU A 28 7.52 -1.84 37.71
N TRP A 29 7.72 -1.18 38.85
CA TRP A 29 6.69 -1.02 39.88
C TRP A 29 5.58 -0.06 39.47
N GLU A 30 5.92 0.98 38.71
CA GLU A 30 4.97 1.99 38.23
C GLU A 30 5.23 2.37 36.78
N ALA A 31 4.23 3.03 36.18
CA ALA A 31 4.34 3.59 34.84
C ALA A 31 5.40 4.71 34.79
N LEU A 32 6.13 4.73 33.69
CA LEU A 32 7.06 5.79 33.36
C LEU A 32 6.39 6.80 32.42
N ASP A 33 6.93 8.01 32.41
CA ASP A 33 6.55 9.02 31.43
C ASP A 33 7.27 8.73 30.10
N ASP A 34 6.53 8.13 29.16
CA ASP A 34 7.02 7.73 27.84
C ASP A 34 7.23 8.93 26.89
N ASP A 35 6.53 10.05 27.12
CA ASP A 35 6.50 11.16 26.16
C ASP A 35 7.70 12.10 26.30
N HIS A 36 8.41 12.06 27.44
CA HIS A 36 9.59 12.87 27.72
C HIS A 36 10.88 12.06 27.94
N GLY A 37 10.84 10.75 27.69
CA GLY A 37 12.00 9.87 27.78
C GLY A 37 13.02 10.11 26.67
N THR A 38 14.31 10.08 27.01
CA THR A 38 15.40 10.07 26.01
C THR A 38 16.06 8.70 25.95
N CYS A 39 16.45 8.27 24.75
CA CYS A 39 17.15 7.02 24.50
C CYS A 39 18.45 7.35 23.78
N THR A 40 19.58 7.04 24.40
CA THR A 40 20.91 7.23 23.80
C THR A 40 21.62 5.89 23.67
N ILE A 41 22.27 5.66 22.53
CA ILE A 41 23.07 4.46 22.28
C ILE A 41 24.53 4.86 22.51
N SER A 42 25.19 4.25 23.49
CA SER A 42 26.61 4.51 23.75
C SER A 42 27.46 3.73 22.76
N GLU A 43 28.35 4.41 22.04
CA GLU A 43 29.20 3.83 20.98
C GLU A 43 30.23 2.83 21.53
N ASP A 44 30.69 3.04 22.77
CA ASP A 44 31.82 2.29 23.34
C ASP A 44 31.46 0.93 23.95
N GLU A 45 30.19 0.69 24.29
CA GLU A 45 29.77 -0.50 25.07
C GLU A 45 28.54 -1.23 24.50
N ASN A 46 28.11 -0.92 23.27
CA ASN A 46 26.88 -1.45 22.65
C ASN A 46 25.67 -1.47 23.62
N THR A 47 25.58 -0.40 24.41
CA THR A 47 24.66 -0.29 25.54
C THR A 47 23.65 0.80 25.24
N VAL A 48 22.37 0.46 25.33
CA VAL A 48 21.28 1.42 25.18
C VAL A 48 20.92 1.95 26.55
N VAL A 49 21.01 3.28 26.71
CA VAL A 49 20.67 4.00 27.94
C VAL A 49 19.33 4.70 27.76
N PHE A 50 18.34 4.28 28.53
CA PHE A 50 17.06 4.98 28.63
C PHE A 50 17.09 5.91 29.83
N GLN A 51 16.80 7.20 29.62
CA GLN A 51 16.57 8.17 30.68
C GLN A 51 15.08 8.54 30.68
N MET A 52 14.38 8.08 31.69
CA MET A 52 12.94 8.32 31.84
C MET A 52 12.61 8.79 33.26
N ALA A 53 11.55 9.58 33.39
CA ALA A 53 11.04 10.03 34.67
C ALA A 53 9.91 9.10 35.16
N LYS A 54 9.84 8.90 36.47
CA LYS A 54 8.69 8.24 37.10
C LYS A 54 7.46 9.13 36.97
N LEU A 55 6.31 8.54 36.65
CA LEU A 55 5.05 9.29 36.56
C LEU A 55 4.62 9.84 37.93
N GLN A 56 4.85 9.11 39.02
CA GLN A 56 4.64 9.57 40.39
C GLN A 56 5.98 9.90 41.07
N LYS A 57 6.13 11.15 41.50
CA LYS A 57 7.34 11.66 42.16
C LYS A 57 7.22 11.44 43.67
N GLY A 58 8.07 10.60 44.25
CA GLY A 58 8.17 10.42 45.72
C GLY A 58 8.22 8.98 46.22
N ILE A 59 8.01 7.99 45.36
CA ILE A 59 8.06 6.57 45.75
C ILE A 59 9.45 6.01 45.46
N GLU A 60 10.14 5.61 46.52
CA GLU A 60 11.38 4.86 46.41
C GLU A 60 11.08 3.42 46.00
N TRP A 61 11.86 2.90 45.04
CA TRP A 61 11.70 1.53 44.57
C TRP A 61 12.72 0.67 45.30
N PRO A 62 12.30 -0.29 46.15
CA PRO A 62 13.23 -1.13 46.90
C PRO A 62 14.09 -2.01 45.96
N GLN A 63 13.51 -2.38 44.82
CA GLN A 63 14.17 -3.03 43.70
C GLN A 63 13.57 -2.55 42.39
N LEU A 64 14.36 -2.52 41.31
CA LEU A 64 13.90 -2.00 40.03
C LEU A 64 12.83 -2.88 39.38
N LYS A 65 12.95 -4.20 39.54
CA LYS A 65 11.99 -5.17 39.01
C LYS A 65 10.97 -5.52 40.08
N LYS A 66 9.72 -5.71 39.66
CA LYS A 66 8.69 -6.30 40.50
C LYS A 66 8.75 -7.82 40.38
N ASP A 67 8.83 -8.51 41.51
CA ASP A 67 8.76 -9.97 41.55
C ASP A 67 7.32 -10.42 41.35
N LEU A 68 7.04 -10.86 40.12
CA LEU A 68 5.72 -11.34 39.69
C LEU A 68 5.81 -12.79 39.21
N SER A 69 4.72 -13.53 39.39
CA SER A 69 4.54 -14.88 38.84
C SER A 69 4.58 -14.87 37.30
N ARG A 70 4.88 -16.02 36.69
CA ARG A 70 5.01 -16.19 35.24
C ARG A 70 3.70 -15.87 34.51
N GLU A 71 2.54 -16.27 35.03
CA GLU A 71 1.23 -15.89 34.47
C GLU A 71 1.00 -14.38 34.50
N GLN A 72 1.28 -13.71 35.62
CA GLN A 72 1.05 -12.27 35.77
C GLN A 72 1.93 -11.46 34.80
N LYS A 73 3.19 -11.88 34.62
CA LYS A 73 4.12 -11.32 33.63
C LYS A 73 3.59 -11.48 32.20
N ARG A 74 2.92 -12.59 31.89
CA ARG A 74 2.31 -12.82 30.56
C ARG A 74 1.13 -11.88 30.30
N VAL A 75 0.20 -11.79 31.26
CA VAL A 75 -0.99 -10.93 31.13
C VAL A 75 -0.60 -9.45 30.95
N LEU A 76 0.33 -8.96 31.77
CA LEU A 76 0.80 -7.57 31.67
C LEU A 76 1.52 -7.28 30.35
N ARG A 77 2.26 -8.26 29.81
CA ARG A 77 2.89 -8.13 28.49
C ARG A 77 1.84 -8.04 27.39
N ASP A 78 0.86 -8.93 27.41
CA ASP A 78 -0.19 -8.96 26.40
C ASP A 78 -1.00 -7.64 26.42
N GLN A 79 -1.29 -7.10 27.60
CA GLN A 79 -1.92 -5.79 27.78
C GLN A 79 -1.04 -4.64 27.25
N ALA A 80 0.26 -4.63 27.55
CA ALA A 80 1.18 -3.59 27.07
C ALA A 80 1.35 -3.60 25.54
N VAL A 81 1.39 -4.80 24.94
CA VAL A 81 1.43 -4.95 23.48
C VAL A 81 0.13 -4.47 22.85
N GLN A 82 -1.03 -4.87 23.39
CA GLN A 82 -2.33 -4.43 22.91
C GLN A 82 -2.49 -2.91 23.00
N HIS A 83 -2.12 -2.30 24.13
CA HIS A 83 -2.17 -0.84 24.32
C HIS A 83 -1.27 -0.10 23.32
N THR A 84 -0.04 -0.56 23.13
CA THR A 84 0.90 0.01 22.15
C THR A 84 0.33 -0.11 20.72
N GLN A 85 -0.24 -1.27 20.37
CA GLN A 85 -0.87 -1.49 19.07
C GLN A 85 -2.09 -0.58 18.84
N GLN A 86 -2.91 -0.36 19.88
CA GLN A 86 -4.02 0.59 19.85
C GLN A 86 -3.54 2.04 19.68
N ARG A 87 -2.52 2.49 20.44
CA ARG A 87 -1.92 3.83 20.33
C ARG A 87 -1.36 4.09 18.93
N HIS A 88 -0.63 3.13 18.36
CA HIS A 88 -0.13 3.22 16.99
C HIS A 88 -1.25 3.20 15.94
N SER A 89 -2.28 2.37 16.11
CA SER A 89 -3.44 2.36 15.23
C SER A 89 -4.20 3.69 15.27
N GLY A 90 -4.35 4.30 16.46
CA GLY A 90 -4.98 5.60 16.65
C GLY A 90 -4.24 6.72 15.92
N LYS A 91 -2.93 6.86 16.17
CA LYS A 91 -2.08 7.85 15.47
C LYS A 91 -2.11 7.71 13.95
N ARG A 92 -2.18 6.47 13.44
CA ARG A 92 -2.32 6.20 11.99
C ARG A 92 -3.65 6.69 11.44
N LYS A 93 -4.77 6.43 12.15
CA LYS A 93 -6.11 6.88 11.75
C LYS A 93 -6.19 8.41 11.75
N GLU A 94 -5.73 9.06 12.81
CA GLU A 94 -5.70 10.52 12.94
C GLU A 94 -4.91 11.18 11.80
N LEU A 95 -3.73 10.65 11.44
CA LEU A 95 -2.95 11.17 10.32
C LEU A 95 -3.67 11.00 8.98
N GLN A 96 -4.40 9.90 8.81
CA GLN A 96 -5.19 9.64 7.62
C GLN A 96 -6.38 10.59 7.51
N GLU A 97 -7.08 10.84 8.61
CA GLU A 97 -8.17 11.82 8.71
C GLU A 97 -7.68 13.23 8.39
N ARG A 98 -6.58 13.68 9.00
CA ARG A 98 -5.96 14.98 8.70
C ARG A 98 -5.59 15.14 7.22
N ARG A 99 -5.08 14.09 6.58
CA ARG A 99 -4.79 14.09 5.14
C ARG A 99 -6.07 14.17 4.30
N GLN A 100 -7.13 13.47 4.71
CA GLN A 100 -8.43 13.54 4.03
C GLN A 100 -9.05 14.93 4.16
N GLU A 101 -9.00 15.54 5.34
CA GLU A 101 -9.48 16.90 5.59
C GLU A 101 -8.73 17.92 4.74
N GLN A 102 -7.40 17.85 4.68
CA GLN A 102 -6.60 18.72 3.81
C GLN A 102 -7.02 18.59 2.34
N LYS A 103 -7.21 17.36 1.84
CA LYS A 103 -7.71 17.13 0.48
C LYS A 103 -9.09 17.72 0.26
N GLN A 104 -10.01 17.56 1.23
CA GLN A 104 -11.36 18.12 1.15
C GLN A 104 -11.34 19.66 1.15
N MET A 105 -10.48 20.29 1.95
CA MET A 105 -10.33 21.74 1.96
C MET A 105 -9.85 22.26 0.60
N VAL A 106 -8.83 21.64 0.01
CA VAL A 106 -8.32 22.03 -1.32
C VAL A 106 -9.41 21.93 -2.39
N VAL A 107 -10.18 20.84 -2.41
CA VAL A 107 -11.29 20.66 -3.37
C VAL A 107 -12.37 21.73 -3.15
N ARG A 108 -12.74 22.00 -1.89
CA ARG A 108 -13.73 23.03 -1.55
C ARG A 108 -13.29 24.42 -2.02
N ASP A 109 -12.03 24.77 -1.80
CA ASP A 109 -11.47 26.05 -2.25
C ASP A 109 -11.47 26.17 -3.77
N HIS A 110 -11.14 25.08 -4.48
CA HIS A 110 -11.19 25.05 -5.94
C HIS A 110 -12.62 25.29 -6.47
N ILE A 111 -13.62 24.58 -5.92
CA ILE A 111 -15.03 24.76 -6.28
C ILE A 111 -15.48 26.21 -6.02
N ARG A 112 -15.03 26.81 -4.92
CA ARG A 112 -15.34 28.21 -4.58
C ARG A 112 -14.76 29.16 -5.63
N LEU A 113 -13.49 29.01 -6.00
CA LEU A 113 -12.84 29.85 -7.01
C LEU A 113 -13.51 29.71 -8.38
N ASP A 114 -13.80 28.48 -8.80
CA ASP A 114 -14.53 28.21 -10.05
C ASP A 114 -15.94 28.83 -10.04
N GLY A 115 -16.63 28.77 -8.90
CA GLY A 115 -17.93 29.40 -8.73
C GLY A 115 -17.88 30.92 -8.89
N VAL A 116 -16.89 31.58 -8.30
CA VAL A 116 -16.67 33.03 -8.43
C VAL A 116 -16.35 33.40 -9.88
N GLU A 117 -15.48 32.66 -10.56
CA GLU A 117 -15.13 32.93 -11.95
C GLU A 117 -16.33 32.74 -12.88
N ARG A 118 -17.15 31.71 -12.66
CA ARG A 118 -18.42 31.53 -13.39
C ARG A 118 -19.37 32.72 -13.21
N GLN A 119 -19.51 33.22 -11.99
CA GLN A 119 -20.35 34.40 -11.72
C GLN A 119 -19.78 35.66 -12.39
N ARG A 120 -18.46 35.83 -12.42
CA ARG A 120 -17.80 36.94 -13.12
C ARG A 120 -18.04 36.89 -14.63
N ILE A 121 -17.92 35.69 -15.21
CA ILE A 121 -18.20 35.45 -16.63
C ILE A 121 -19.66 35.81 -16.95
N VAL A 122 -20.62 35.28 -16.18
CA VAL A 122 -22.05 35.59 -16.35
C VAL A 122 -22.35 37.08 -16.16
N GLY A 123 -21.74 37.72 -15.15
CA GLY A 123 -21.85 39.16 -14.92
C GLY A 123 -21.34 39.98 -16.11
N THR A 124 -20.26 39.56 -16.73
CA THR A 124 -19.70 40.19 -17.94
C THR A 124 -20.67 40.06 -19.13
N TYR A 125 -21.24 38.87 -19.35
CA TYR A 125 -22.26 38.66 -20.39
C TYR A 125 -23.55 39.46 -20.14
N SER A 126 -23.98 39.60 -18.88
CA SER A 126 -25.19 40.37 -18.53
C SER A 126 -25.03 41.89 -18.74
N ARG A 127 -23.78 42.39 -18.73
CA ARG A 127 -23.45 43.79 -18.95
C ARG A 127 -23.24 44.13 -20.42
N ALA A 128 -23.08 43.13 -21.29
CA ALA A 128 -23.15 43.31 -22.72
C ALA A 128 -24.62 43.54 -23.14
N ARG A 129 -24.86 44.68 -23.79
CA ARG A 129 -26.14 45.14 -24.35
C ARG A 129 -26.95 43.97 -24.93
N ARG A 130 -28.27 43.93 -24.66
CA ARG A 130 -29.23 42.94 -25.17
C ARG A 130 -28.99 42.66 -26.67
N VAL A 131 -28.24 41.60 -26.97
CA VAL A 131 -27.96 41.21 -28.36
C VAL A 131 -29.18 40.44 -28.84
N SER A 132 -30.05 41.13 -29.59
CA SER A 132 -31.11 40.46 -30.33
C SER A 132 -30.48 39.74 -31.52
N PHE A 133 -30.13 38.48 -31.33
CA PHE A 133 -29.79 37.62 -32.46
C PHE A 133 -31.07 37.39 -33.27
N THR A 134 -31.12 37.95 -34.48
CA THR A 134 -32.03 37.45 -35.52
C THR A 134 -31.79 35.94 -35.63
N PRO A 135 -32.81 35.09 -35.50
CA PRO A 135 -32.64 33.66 -35.66
C PRO A 135 -32.26 33.38 -37.10
N ARG A 136 -30.96 33.34 -37.38
CA ARG A 136 -30.48 32.64 -38.56
C ARG A 136 -30.73 31.18 -38.27
N GLY A 137 -31.64 30.58 -39.05
CA GLY A 137 -31.66 29.13 -39.24
C GLY A 137 -30.36 28.73 -39.94
N PHE A 138 -29.25 28.84 -39.23
CA PHE A 138 -28.03 28.16 -39.61
C PHE A 138 -28.33 26.72 -39.21
N SER A 139 -28.78 25.91 -40.18
CA SER A 139 -28.49 24.48 -40.11
C SER A 139 -27.02 24.43 -39.70
N THR A 140 -26.71 23.88 -38.52
CA THR A 140 -25.31 23.59 -38.18
C THR A 140 -24.73 23.03 -39.46
N PRO A 141 -23.75 23.69 -40.10
CA PRO A 141 -23.14 23.11 -41.25
C PRO A 141 -22.38 21.93 -40.67
N SER A 142 -23.05 20.78 -40.55
CA SER A 142 -22.40 19.55 -40.91
C SER A 142 -21.87 19.87 -42.29
N LEU A 143 -20.58 20.22 -42.37
CA LEU A 143 -19.88 20.24 -43.63
C LEU A 143 -20.00 18.80 -44.11
N GLU A 144 -21.03 18.52 -44.90
CA GLU A 144 -21.20 17.22 -45.53
C GLU A 144 -19.95 16.89 -46.36
N SER A 145 -19.21 17.93 -46.78
CA SER A 145 -17.89 17.86 -47.40
C SER A 145 -16.77 17.31 -46.49
N THR A 146 -16.76 17.55 -45.17
CA THR A 146 -15.73 17.03 -44.25
C THR A 146 -16.21 15.86 -43.39
N ALA A 147 -17.49 15.49 -43.46
CA ALA A 147 -18.03 14.35 -42.74
C ALA A 147 -17.32 13.04 -43.13
N ALA A 148 -16.98 12.88 -44.42
CA ALA A 148 -16.21 11.74 -44.90
C ALA A 148 -14.79 11.71 -44.30
N GLU A 149 -14.11 12.85 -44.27
CA GLU A 149 -12.76 12.99 -43.72
C GLU A 149 -12.73 12.77 -42.19
N GLU A 150 -13.74 13.28 -41.47
CA GLU A 150 -13.88 13.07 -40.03
C GLU A 150 -14.17 11.59 -39.71
N GLN A 151 -15.05 10.94 -40.49
CA GLN A 151 -15.27 9.50 -40.36
C GLN A 151 -14.01 8.69 -40.69
N GLU A 152 -13.24 9.08 -41.70
CA GLU A 152 -11.96 8.46 -41.99
C GLU A 152 -10.95 8.66 -40.87
N TRP A 153 -10.89 9.86 -40.28
CA TRP A 153 -10.01 10.15 -39.15
C TRP A 153 -10.40 9.32 -37.93
N LEU A 154 -11.70 9.21 -37.61
CA LEU A 154 -12.21 8.34 -36.55
C LEU A 154 -11.92 6.86 -36.84
N LYS A 155 -12.08 6.41 -38.09
CA LYS A 155 -11.73 5.05 -38.52
C LYS A 155 -10.23 4.80 -38.39
N LYS A 156 -9.37 5.72 -38.84
CA LYS A 156 -7.91 5.65 -38.71
C LYS A 156 -7.49 5.63 -37.24
N GLN A 157 -8.14 6.41 -36.38
CA GLN A 157 -7.89 6.41 -34.94
C GLN A 157 -8.35 5.10 -34.28
N ALA A 158 -9.52 4.57 -34.66
CA ALA A 158 -10.01 3.28 -34.19
C ALA A 158 -9.13 2.12 -34.69
N GLU A 159 -8.66 2.18 -35.93
CA GLU A 159 -7.75 1.20 -36.52
C GLU A 159 -6.36 1.27 -35.86
N ALA A 160 -5.84 2.45 -35.58
CA ALA A 160 -4.61 2.63 -34.81
C ALA A 160 -4.76 2.08 -33.38
N ARG A 161 -5.88 2.37 -32.70
CA ARG A 161 -6.19 1.78 -31.38
C ARG A 161 -6.34 0.25 -31.44
N LYS A 162 -6.89 -0.29 -32.54
CA LYS A 162 -6.95 -1.74 -32.77
C LYS A 162 -5.59 -2.35 -33.07
N LYS A 163 -4.70 -1.64 -33.77
CA LYS A 163 -3.31 -2.06 -34.04
C LYS A 163 -2.44 -2.02 -32.79
N CYS A 164 -2.64 -1.02 -31.92
CA CYS A 164 -1.95 -0.90 -30.64
C CYS A 164 -2.60 -1.72 -29.51
N GLY A 165 -3.85 -2.16 -29.70
CA GLY A 165 -4.59 -3.00 -28.76
C GLY A 165 -4.47 -4.48 -29.07
N PHE A 166 -4.64 -5.33 -28.05
CA PHE A 166 -4.79 -6.77 -28.25
C PHE A 166 -6.13 -7.06 -28.95
N ASN A 167 -6.08 -7.49 -30.22
CA ASN A 167 -7.27 -7.66 -31.06
C ASN A 167 -7.81 -9.10 -30.98
N ASP A 168 -8.91 -9.29 -30.25
CA ASP A 168 -9.52 -10.59 -29.93
C ASP A 168 -10.15 -11.33 -31.14
N ALA A 169 -10.46 -10.60 -32.21
CA ALA A 169 -11.21 -11.12 -33.36
C ALA A 169 -10.38 -12.02 -34.30
N GLY A 170 -9.05 -11.94 -34.25
CA GLY A 170 -8.15 -12.68 -35.13
C GLY A 170 -7.46 -13.90 -34.49
N LEU A 171 -7.78 -14.22 -33.23
CA LEU A 171 -7.14 -15.33 -32.53
C LEU A 171 -7.65 -16.69 -33.03
N ARG A 172 -6.73 -17.66 -33.04
CA ARG A 172 -7.04 -19.04 -33.38
C ARG A 172 -8.03 -19.61 -32.36
N PRO A 173 -8.88 -20.59 -32.75
CA PRO A 173 -9.79 -21.23 -31.80
C PRO A 173 -9.08 -21.79 -30.55
N GLU A 174 -7.85 -22.30 -30.73
CA GLU A 174 -6.98 -22.79 -29.65
C GLU A 174 -6.64 -21.70 -28.62
N GLU A 175 -6.45 -20.46 -29.07
CA GLU A 175 -6.07 -19.33 -28.23
C GLU A 175 -7.25 -18.81 -27.39
N ARG A 176 -8.46 -19.35 -27.59
CA ARG A 176 -9.65 -19.07 -26.78
C ARG A 176 -9.87 -20.06 -25.64
N ASP A 177 -9.03 -21.08 -25.50
CA ASP A 177 -9.07 -21.97 -24.35
C ASP A 177 -8.21 -21.41 -23.20
N PRO A 178 -8.80 -21.16 -22.00
CA PRO A 178 -8.05 -20.76 -20.82
C PRO A 178 -6.90 -21.70 -20.45
N MET A 179 -7.06 -23.01 -20.68
CA MET A 179 -6.03 -24.00 -20.34
C MET A 179 -4.83 -23.90 -21.29
N TRP A 180 -5.08 -23.65 -22.58
CA TRP A 180 -4.03 -23.40 -23.56
C TRP A 180 -3.24 -22.13 -23.21
N LEU A 181 -3.94 -21.06 -22.80
CA LEU A 181 -3.30 -19.80 -22.40
C LEU A 181 -2.43 -19.95 -21.15
N LEU A 182 -2.85 -20.78 -20.19
CA LEU A 182 -2.06 -21.13 -19.02
C LEU A 182 -0.74 -21.80 -19.42
N GLN A 183 -0.82 -22.88 -20.21
CA GLN A 183 0.37 -23.59 -20.71
C GLN A 183 1.27 -22.67 -21.55
N LYS A 184 0.67 -21.76 -22.31
CA LYS A 184 1.43 -20.77 -23.08
C LYS A 184 2.15 -19.79 -22.17
N GLY A 185 1.52 -19.33 -21.08
CA GLY A 185 2.13 -18.53 -20.03
C GLY A 185 3.35 -19.22 -19.42
N GLU A 186 3.21 -20.48 -19.00
CA GLU A 186 4.31 -21.29 -18.44
C GLU A 186 5.48 -21.45 -19.43
N SER A 187 5.19 -21.67 -20.71
CA SER A 187 6.22 -21.73 -21.76
C SER A 187 6.98 -20.40 -21.86
N LEU A 188 6.26 -19.28 -21.87
CA LEU A 188 6.86 -17.95 -21.95
C LEU A 188 7.67 -17.59 -20.71
N MET A 189 7.26 -18.09 -19.54
CA MET A 189 8.03 -17.98 -18.29
C MET A 189 9.35 -18.73 -18.39
N LYS A 190 9.35 -19.96 -18.93
CA LYS A 190 10.58 -20.75 -19.18
C LYS A 190 11.48 -20.08 -20.21
N ASP A 191 10.89 -19.44 -21.21
CA ASP A 191 11.61 -18.69 -22.25
C ASP A 191 12.17 -17.34 -21.74
N GLY A 192 11.83 -16.92 -20.51
CA GLY A 192 12.25 -15.64 -19.92
C GLY A 192 11.47 -14.42 -20.42
N SER A 193 10.39 -14.63 -21.18
CA SER A 193 9.53 -13.57 -21.71
C SER A 193 8.38 -13.25 -20.74
N TYR A 194 8.72 -12.57 -19.65
CA TYR A 194 7.76 -12.27 -18.57
C TYR A 194 6.62 -11.36 -19.01
N LEU A 195 6.87 -10.35 -19.86
CA LEU A 195 5.82 -9.46 -20.37
C LEU A 195 4.83 -10.21 -21.28
N GLY A 196 5.33 -11.16 -22.07
CA GLY A 196 4.50 -12.05 -22.88
C GLY A 196 3.61 -12.94 -22.02
N ALA A 197 4.18 -13.53 -20.95
CA ALA A 197 3.44 -14.33 -19.98
C ALA A 197 2.32 -13.52 -19.31
N VAL A 198 2.61 -12.30 -18.84
CA VAL A 198 1.59 -11.40 -18.27
C VAL A 198 0.45 -11.14 -19.26
N SER A 199 0.76 -10.92 -20.54
CA SER A 199 -0.24 -10.68 -21.58
C SER A 199 -1.13 -11.90 -21.83
N ALA A 200 -0.54 -13.09 -21.93
CA ALA A 200 -1.26 -14.35 -22.12
C ALA A 200 -2.18 -14.65 -20.92
N CYS A 201 -1.66 -14.56 -19.69
CA CYS A 201 -2.46 -14.78 -18.48
C CYS A 201 -3.56 -13.73 -18.32
N SER A 202 -3.29 -12.46 -18.67
CA SER A 202 -4.31 -11.39 -18.63
C SER A 202 -5.44 -11.63 -19.63
N HIS A 203 -5.15 -12.26 -20.77
CA HIS A 203 -6.19 -12.70 -21.69
C HIS A 203 -6.97 -13.90 -21.13
N GLY A 204 -6.27 -14.89 -20.56
CA GLY A 204 -6.90 -16.05 -19.92
C GLY A 204 -7.87 -15.65 -18.81
N ILE A 205 -7.51 -14.67 -17.99
CA ILE A 205 -8.36 -14.17 -16.89
C ILE A 205 -9.64 -13.50 -17.42
N LYS A 206 -9.60 -12.86 -18.60
CA LYS A 206 -10.82 -12.31 -19.24
C LYS A 206 -11.78 -13.41 -19.66
N LEU A 207 -11.26 -14.57 -20.05
CA LEU A 207 -12.06 -15.73 -20.47
C LEU A 207 -12.58 -16.52 -19.26
N ALA A 208 -11.71 -16.77 -18.28
CA ALA A 208 -12.01 -17.56 -17.08
C ALA A 208 -11.50 -16.85 -15.80
N PRO A 209 -12.26 -15.89 -15.24
CA PRO A 209 -11.83 -15.14 -14.06
C PRO A 209 -11.85 -15.95 -12.75
N LYS A 210 -12.39 -17.17 -12.76
CA LYS A 210 -12.48 -18.04 -11.58
C LYS A 210 -11.32 -19.03 -11.46
N MET A 211 -10.40 -19.05 -12.41
CA MET A 211 -9.29 -19.99 -12.46
C MET A 211 -8.08 -19.41 -11.71
N SER A 212 -7.74 -19.99 -10.55
CA SER A 212 -6.64 -19.51 -9.69
C SER A 212 -5.25 -19.68 -10.31
N GLU A 213 -5.05 -20.72 -11.11
CA GLU A 213 -3.77 -21.04 -11.75
C GLU A 213 -3.28 -19.90 -12.66
N LEU A 214 -4.19 -19.25 -13.39
CA LEU A 214 -3.85 -18.11 -14.25
C LEU A 214 -3.35 -16.89 -13.45
N TYR A 215 -3.87 -16.70 -12.23
CA TYR A 215 -3.40 -15.65 -11.34
C TYR A 215 -2.02 -15.97 -10.76
N GLN A 216 -1.73 -17.25 -10.51
CA GLN A 216 -0.41 -17.71 -10.08
C GLN A 216 0.63 -17.48 -11.17
N GLU A 217 0.40 -17.96 -12.39
CA GLU A 217 1.37 -17.74 -13.48
C GLU A 217 1.60 -16.25 -13.77
N ARG A 218 0.55 -15.41 -13.59
CA ARG A 218 0.69 -13.95 -13.72
C ARG A 218 1.47 -13.33 -12.55
N ASP A 219 1.27 -13.80 -11.32
CA ASP A 219 1.96 -13.29 -10.14
C ASP A 219 3.47 -13.56 -10.19
N GLU A 220 3.87 -14.74 -10.68
CA GLU A 220 5.26 -15.14 -10.87
C GLU A 220 5.93 -14.31 -11.98
N ALA A 221 5.20 -14.05 -13.07
CA ALA A 221 5.67 -13.16 -14.13
C ALA A 221 5.84 -11.72 -13.62
N HIS A 222 4.92 -11.22 -12.79
CA HIS A 222 5.03 -9.90 -12.19
C HIS A 222 6.15 -9.79 -11.16
N LEU A 223 6.39 -10.86 -10.39
CA LEU A 223 7.50 -10.94 -9.44
C LEU A 223 8.84 -10.86 -10.19
N SER A 224 8.96 -11.59 -11.30
CA SER A 224 10.14 -11.54 -12.19
C SER A 224 10.38 -10.14 -12.78
N LEU A 225 9.30 -9.40 -13.06
CA LEU A 225 9.36 -8.00 -13.52
C LEU A 225 9.53 -6.98 -12.38
N LYS A 226 9.59 -7.41 -11.11
CA LYS A 226 9.61 -6.56 -9.91
C LYS A 226 8.41 -5.63 -9.76
N ASN A 227 7.27 -6.00 -10.34
CA ASN A 227 6.01 -5.28 -10.20
C ASN A 227 5.28 -5.70 -8.92
N LEU A 228 5.87 -5.37 -7.77
CA LEU A 228 5.48 -5.82 -6.44
C LEU A 228 4.00 -5.59 -6.10
N VAL A 229 3.47 -4.40 -6.43
CA VAL A 229 2.06 -4.05 -6.13
C VAL A 229 1.09 -4.99 -6.86
N LYS A 230 1.34 -5.25 -8.15
CA LYS A 230 0.48 -6.12 -8.97
C LYS A 230 0.56 -7.58 -8.53
N THR A 231 1.76 -8.03 -8.13
CA THR A 231 1.93 -9.37 -7.55
C THR A 231 1.07 -9.55 -6.29
N VAL A 232 1.01 -8.56 -5.40
CA VAL A 232 0.18 -8.65 -4.18
C VAL A 232 -1.31 -8.66 -4.51
N GLU A 233 -1.75 -7.83 -5.47
CA GLU A 233 -3.13 -7.83 -5.97
C GLU A 233 -3.53 -9.21 -6.52
N ASP A 234 -2.70 -9.79 -7.39
CA ASP A 234 -2.96 -11.10 -8.00
C ASP A 234 -2.94 -12.23 -6.98
N ALA A 235 -1.97 -12.22 -6.06
CA ALA A 235 -1.89 -13.17 -4.96
C ALA A 235 -3.15 -13.12 -4.06
N SER A 236 -3.65 -11.91 -3.76
CA SER A 236 -4.88 -11.75 -2.98
C SER A 236 -6.11 -12.29 -3.71
N GLN A 237 -6.25 -12.02 -5.01
CA GLN A 237 -7.34 -12.56 -5.83
C GLN A 237 -7.26 -14.09 -5.92
N ALA A 238 -6.06 -14.66 -6.07
CA ALA A 238 -5.86 -16.11 -6.10
C ALA A 238 -6.25 -16.78 -4.76
N LEU A 239 -5.92 -16.15 -3.62
CA LEU A 239 -6.33 -16.64 -2.30
C LEU A 239 -7.85 -16.60 -2.07
N GLU A 240 -8.52 -15.57 -2.59
CA GLU A 240 -9.99 -15.46 -2.56
C GLU A 240 -10.68 -16.56 -3.37
N LEU A 241 -10.05 -17.04 -4.45
CA LEU A 241 -10.55 -18.17 -5.23
C LEU A 241 -10.28 -19.51 -4.51
N LEU A 242 -9.18 -19.61 -3.76
CA LEU A 242 -8.74 -20.80 -3.02
C LEU A 242 -9.31 -20.88 -1.58
N VAL A 243 -10.55 -20.44 -1.38
CA VAL A 243 -11.20 -20.39 -0.05
C VAL A 243 -11.37 -21.78 0.57
N SER A 244 -11.59 -22.82 -0.23
CA SER A 244 -11.66 -24.19 0.29
C SER A 244 -10.27 -24.69 0.67
N LYS A 245 -10.02 -24.87 1.97
CA LYS A 245 -8.73 -25.29 2.52
C LYS A 245 -8.51 -26.80 2.37
N VAL A 246 -8.67 -27.32 1.15
CA VAL A 246 -8.53 -28.75 0.83
C VAL A 246 -7.04 -29.12 0.76
N THR A 247 -6.72 -30.39 1.01
CA THR A 247 -5.35 -30.92 0.94
C THR A 247 -4.75 -30.84 -0.47
N GLY A 248 -5.57 -30.92 -1.52
CA GLY A 248 -5.15 -30.73 -2.92
C GLY A 248 -4.54 -29.35 -3.17
N ASN A 249 -5.23 -28.29 -2.75
CA ASN A 249 -4.86 -26.89 -2.99
C ASN A 249 -3.75 -26.40 -2.03
N LYS A 250 -3.10 -27.31 -1.30
CA LYS A 250 -2.03 -26.94 -0.34
C LYS A 250 -0.82 -26.35 -1.05
N LYS A 251 -0.44 -26.90 -2.20
CA LYS A 251 0.71 -26.44 -2.99
C LYS A 251 0.49 -25.03 -3.51
N GLU A 252 -0.61 -24.83 -4.23
CA GLU A 252 -1.05 -23.54 -4.76
C GLU A 252 -1.03 -22.42 -3.72
N ARG A 253 -1.61 -22.66 -2.53
CA ARG A 253 -1.58 -21.67 -1.45
C ARG A 253 -0.16 -21.38 -0.96
N TYR A 254 0.70 -22.39 -0.87
CA TYR A 254 2.09 -22.20 -0.47
C TYR A 254 2.84 -21.30 -1.47
N HIS A 255 2.67 -21.51 -2.77
CA HIS A 255 3.26 -20.66 -3.81
C HIS A 255 2.82 -19.20 -3.66
N ILE A 256 1.52 -18.96 -3.49
CA ILE A 256 0.97 -17.60 -3.35
C ILE A 256 1.50 -16.90 -2.08
N PHE A 257 1.56 -17.63 -0.94
CA PHE A 257 2.14 -17.10 0.30
C PHE A 257 3.63 -16.80 0.15
N HIS A 258 4.38 -17.66 -0.55
CA HIS A 258 5.79 -17.46 -0.82
C HIS A 258 6.02 -16.21 -1.69
N ALA A 259 5.27 -16.06 -2.79
CA ALA A 259 5.34 -14.89 -3.67
C ALA A 259 5.03 -13.58 -2.91
N SER A 260 3.96 -13.58 -2.10
CA SER A 260 3.58 -12.43 -1.27
C SER A 260 4.66 -12.08 -0.23
N SER A 261 5.23 -13.09 0.43
CA SER A 261 6.30 -12.87 1.41
C SER A 261 7.57 -12.31 0.77
N SER A 262 7.96 -12.84 -0.39
CA SER A 262 9.12 -12.37 -1.16
C SER A 262 8.96 -10.90 -1.59
N CYS A 263 7.74 -10.50 -1.94
CA CYS A 263 7.40 -9.11 -2.22
C CYS A 263 7.60 -8.22 -0.98
N CYS A 264 7.11 -8.63 0.20
CA CYS A 264 7.23 -7.84 1.43
C CYS A 264 8.68 -7.65 1.90
N THR A 265 9.55 -8.64 1.73
CA THR A 265 10.98 -8.51 2.07
C THR A 265 11.68 -7.52 1.14
N SER A 266 11.38 -7.60 -0.16
CA SER A 266 11.95 -6.71 -1.19
C SER A 266 11.54 -5.25 -0.99
N ASP A 267 10.29 -5.01 -0.55
CA ASP A 267 9.77 -3.67 -0.28
C ASP A 267 10.38 -3.05 0.99
N GLY A 268 10.72 -3.88 1.99
CA GLY A 268 11.42 -3.45 3.20
C GLY A 268 12.82 -2.89 2.91
N ASP A 269 13.57 -3.55 2.03
CA ASP A 269 14.90 -3.09 1.60
C ASP A 269 14.81 -1.81 0.73
N ASN A 270 13.81 -1.72 -0.15
CA ASN A 270 13.59 -0.51 -0.96
C ASN A 270 13.17 0.70 -0.11
N ARG A 271 12.35 0.50 0.92
CA ARG A 271 11.93 1.60 1.82
C ARG A 271 13.11 2.12 2.65
N SER A 272 14.05 1.24 2.99
CA SER A 272 15.31 1.58 3.66
C SER A 272 16.25 2.37 2.73
N ASN A 273 16.38 1.95 1.47
CA ASN A 273 17.16 2.64 0.45
C ASN A 273 16.56 3.99 -0.01
N ARG A 274 15.24 4.17 0.07
CA ARG A 274 14.59 5.45 -0.31
C ARG A 274 14.88 6.55 0.71
N LYS A 275 14.98 6.21 2.00
CA LYS A 275 15.41 7.15 3.06
C LYS A 275 16.86 7.60 2.89
N LEU A 276 17.74 6.74 2.38
CA LEU A 276 19.16 7.05 2.14
C LEU A 276 19.41 7.90 0.89
N ARG A 277 18.39 8.17 0.06
CA ARG A 277 18.49 9.01 -1.15
C ARG A 277 17.83 10.38 -1.01
N GLU A 278 17.20 10.65 0.13
CA GLU A 278 16.54 11.93 0.43
C GLU A 278 17.36 12.81 1.40
N ASP A 279 18.57 12.37 1.77
CA ASP A 279 19.59 13.14 2.50
C ASP A 279 20.79 13.43 1.56
#